data_AF-A0A436EV44-F1
#
_entry.id   AF-A0A436EV44-F1
#
_cell.length_a   1.000
_cell.length_b   1.000
_cell.length_c   1.000
_cell.angle_alpha   90.00
_cell.angle_beta   90.00
_cell.angle_gamma   90.00
#
_symmetry.space_group_name_H-M   'P 1'
#
loop_
_entity.id
_entity.type
_entity.pdbx_description
1 polymer ?
#
loop_
_entity_poly.entity_id
_entity_poly.type
_entity_poly.pdbx_seq_one_letter_code
_entity_poly.pdbx_strand_id
1 'polypeptide(L)' 'PLLTSVGVMPISEGVALPMYQKLLDENGAFNASEQVQGGAKTMLDELLRWSEALKPLRGA' A
#
# COMPACT_ATOMS: atom_id res chain seq x y z
N PRO A 1 3.21 -7.26 -15.80
CA PRO A 1 4.04 -8.31 -15.13
C PRO A 1 5.41 -7.75 -14.66
N LEU A 2 5.45 -6.54 -14.07
CA LEU A 2 6.70 -5.89 -13.67
C LEU A 2 7.28 -6.45 -12.36
N LEU A 3 6.44 -6.58 -11.32
CA LEU A 3 6.91 -6.99 -10.00
C LEU A 3 7.31 -8.47 -9.97
N THR A 4 6.53 -9.31 -10.63
CA THR A 4 6.78 -10.76 -10.67
C THR A 4 8.02 -11.12 -11.48
N SER A 5 8.49 -10.28 -12.41
CA SER A 5 9.73 -10.55 -13.16
C SER A 5 10.99 -10.46 -12.29
N VAL A 6 10.91 -9.80 -11.13
CA VAL A 6 11.99 -9.68 -10.14
C VAL A 6 11.66 -10.41 -8.83
N GLY A 7 10.73 -11.38 -8.87
CA GLY A 7 10.40 -12.22 -7.71
C GLY A 7 9.61 -11.51 -6.61
N VAL A 8 9.00 -10.36 -6.90
CA VAL A 8 8.09 -9.66 -5.98
C VAL A 8 6.66 -10.14 -6.20
N MET A 9 5.99 -10.53 -5.12
CA MET A 9 4.57 -10.92 -5.13
C MET A 9 3.68 -9.69 -4.91
N PRO A 10 2.84 -9.29 -5.89
CA PRO A 10 1.90 -8.19 -5.71
C PRO A 10 0.69 -8.63 -4.87
N ILE A 11 0.18 -7.72 -4.05
CA ILE A 11 -1.13 -7.84 -3.38
C ILE A 11 -2.21 -7.17 -4.24
N SER A 12 -3.48 -7.51 -3.99
CA SER A 12 -4.62 -6.97 -4.78
C SER A 12 -5.11 -5.63 -4.25
N GLU A 13 -4.82 -5.34 -2.99
CA GLU A 13 -5.27 -4.16 -2.26
C GLU A 13 -4.54 -2.90 -2.74
N GLY A 14 -5.30 -1.79 -2.84
CA GLY A 14 -4.78 -0.49 -3.20
C GLY A 14 -5.66 0.62 -2.68
N VAL A 15 -5.10 1.83 -2.55
CA VAL A 15 -5.82 3.01 -2.09
C VAL A 15 -5.94 4.00 -3.24
N ALA A 16 -7.17 4.25 -3.69
CA ALA A 16 -7.43 5.24 -4.72
C ALA A 16 -7.37 6.65 -4.14
N LEU A 17 -6.55 7.51 -4.74
CA LEU A 17 -6.39 8.92 -4.34
C LEU A 17 -6.77 9.87 -5.49
N PRO A 18 -8.04 9.91 -5.91
CA PRO A 18 -8.47 10.84 -6.94
C PRO A 18 -8.30 12.28 -6.44
N MET A 19 -7.79 13.17 -7.31
CA MET A 19 -7.63 14.59 -7.01
C MET A 19 -6.85 14.86 -5.69
N TYR A 20 -5.82 14.06 -5.41
CA TYR A 20 -5.04 14.12 -4.17
C TYR A 20 -4.52 15.53 -3.82
N GLN A 21 -4.35 16.40 -4.82
CA GLN A 21 -3.92 17.79 -4.63
C GLN A 21 -4.85 18.57 -3.69
N LYS A 22 -6.15 18.25 -3.66
CA LYS A 22 -7.13 18.88 -2.75
C LYS A 22 -6.92 18.52 -1.28
N LEU A 23 -6.14 17.48 -1.02
CA LEU A 23 -5.81 16.98 0.31
C LEU A 23 -4.42 17.47 0.76
N LEU A 24 -3.73 18.28 -0.05
CA LEU A 24 -2.47 18.91 0.35
C LEU A 24 -2.77 20.23 1.05
N ASP A 25 -2.11 20.47 2.19
CA ASP A 25 -2.13 21.78 2.83
C ASP A 25 -1.12 22.76 2.20
N GLU A 26 -1.01 23.95 2.78
CA GLU A 26 -0.12 25.03 2.33
C GLU A 26 1.37 24.64 2.37
N ASN A 27 1.74 23.67 3.21
CA ASN A 27 3.10 23.13 3.30
C ASN A 27 3.31 21.91 2.40
N GLY A 28 2.29 21.51 1.64
CA GLY A 28 2.29 20.31 0.81
C GLY A 28 2.13 19.02 1.61
N ALA A 29 1.71 19.07 2.87
CA ALA A 29 1.46 17.86 3.65
C ALA A 29 0.10 17.25 3.28
N PHE A 30 0.09 15.93 3.12
CA PHE A 30 -1.11 15.19 2.72
C PHE A 30 -2.02 14.90 3.93
N ASN A 31 -3.18 15.53 3.95
CA ASN A 31 -4.22 15.38 4.93
C ASN A 31 -5.27 14.37 4.44
N ALA A 32 -5.01 13.08 4.71
CA ALA A 32 -5.84 11.97 4.27
C ALA A 32 -7.26 12.02 4.89
N SER A 33 -8.29 11.78 4.07
CA SER A 33 -9.65 11.53 4.58
C SER A 33 -9.73 10.21 5.35
N GLU A 34 -10.76 10.04 6.18
CA GLU A 34 -10.98 8.79 6.92
C GLU A 34 -11.05 7.56 6.01
N GLN A 35 -11.67 7.70 4.84
CA GLN A 35 -11.75 6.61 3.86
C GLN A 35 -10.37 6.24 3.29
N VAL A 36 -9.50 7.22 3.06
CA VAL A 36 -8.11 6.98 2.65
C VAL A 36 -7.32 6.30 3.76
N GLN A 37 -7.48 6.76 5.01
CA GLN A 37 -6.82 6.15 6.17
C GLN A 37 -7.26 4.69 6.37
N GLY A 38 -8.56 4.41 6.29
CA GLY A 38 -9.10 3.05 6.38
C GLY A 38 -8.62 2.13 5.26
N GLY A 39 -8.62 2.62 4.01
CA GLY A 39 -8.08 1.88 2.87
C GLY A 39 -6.58 1.59 3.01
N ALA A 40 -5.81 2.58 3.47
CA ALA A 40 -4.38 2.42 3.71
C ALA A 40 -4.10 1.40 4.82
N LYS A 41 -4.87 1.44 5.91
CA LYS A 41 -4.78 0.45 6.98
C LYS A 41 -4.99 -0.97 6.43
N THR A 42 -6.09 -1.21 5.72
CA THR A 42 -6.38 -2.54 5.15
C THR A 42 -5.29 -3.02 4.20
N MET A 43 -4.82 -2.14 3.30
CA MET A 43 -3.76 -2.49 2.34
C MET A 43 -2.44 -2.84 3.04
N LEU A 44 -2.05 -2.05 4.05
CA LEU A 44 -0.82 -2.28 4.82
C LEU A 44 -0.92 -3.53 5.71
N ASP A 45 -2.09 -3.81 6.28
CA ASP A 45 -2.33 -5.03 7.07
C ASP A 45 -2.18 -6.28 6.19
N GLU A 46 -2.75 -6.29 4.98
CA GLU A 46 -2.56 -7.39 4.02
C GLU A 46 -1.10 -7.49 3.55
N LEU A 47 -0.44 -6.37 3.27
CA LEU A 47 0.97 -6.37 2.91
C LEU A 47 1.84 -7.00 4.01
N LEU A 48 1.58 -6.65 5.28
CA LEU A 48 2.29 -7.22 6.42
C LEU A 48 2.06 -8.73 6.51
N ARG A 49 0.79 -9.15 6.46
CA ARG A 49 0.41 -10.57 6.51
C ARG A 49 1.11 -11.40 5.43
N TRP A 50 1.10 -10.92 4.19
CA TRP A 50 1.76 -11.62 3.08
C TRP A 50 3.27 -11.62 3.23
N SER A 51 3.85 -10.49 3.67
CA SER A 51 5.28 -10.38 3.91
C SER A 51 5.75 -11.38 4.96
N GLU A 52 5.02 -11.53 6.06
CA GLU A 52 5.32 -12.50 7.12
C GLU A 52 5.17 -13.94 6.64
N ALA A 53 4.10 -14.25 5.92
CA ALA A 53 3.85 -15.59 5.38
C ALA A 53 4.90 -16.03 4.36
N LEU A 54 5.39 -15.11 3.52
CA LEU A 54 6.36 -15.38 2.46
C LEU A 54 7.82 -15.27 2.93
N LYS A 55 8.09 -14.60 4.05
CA LYS A 55 9.44 -14.44 4.63
C LYS A 55 10.25 -15.74 4.72
N PRO A 56 9.73 -16.88 5.24
CA PRO A 56 10.51 -18.10 5.33
C PRO A 56 10.90 -18.67 3.95
N LEU A 57 10.13 -18.40 2.91
CA LEU A 57 10.42 -18.88 1.54
C LEU A 57 11.51 -18.07 0.84
N ARG A 58 11.85 -16.88 1.34
CA ARG A 58 12.85 -16.00 0.71
C ARG A 58 14.30 -16.38 1.04
N GLY A 59 14.54 -16.98 2.21
CA GLY A 59 15.87 -17.33 2.71
C GLY A 59 16.21 -18.82 2.61
N ALA A 60 15.32 -19.64 2.05
CA ALA A 60 15.53 -21.06 1.80
C ALA A 60 16.19 -21.30 0.43
#